data_AF-A0A2E1KS45-F1
#
_entry.id   AF-A0A2E1KS45-F1
#
_cell.length_a   1.000
_cell.length_b   1.000
_cell.length_c   1.000
_cell.angle_alpha   90.00
_cell.angle_beta   90.00
_cell.angle_gamma   90.00
#
_symmetry.space_group_name_H-M   'P 1'
#
loop_
_entity.id
_entity.type
_entity.pdbx_description
1 polymer ?
#
loop_
_entity_poly.entity_id
_entity_poly.type
_entity_poly.pdbx_seq_one_letter_code
_entity_poly.pdbx_strand_id
1 'polypeptide(L)'
;MTWKDLAGRLNQARIDQLARQVVAAAQPSVQLKCGSRIGGMTAHEARGYVRARAARPVREVAGALLDGELANHLQRQVALRALDSVVRAVIARRAESPVKIIMPRYAA
;
A
#
# COMPACT_ATOMS: atom_id res chain seq x y z
N MET A 1 19.75 24.23 -12.77
CA MET A 1 18.67 23.23 -12.89
C MET A 1 18.66 22.77 -14.33
N THR A 2 18.98 21.51 -14.63
CA THR A 2 19.17 21.06 -16.02
C THR A 2 17.86 20.52 -16.59
N TRP A 3 17.66 20.60 -17.92
CA TRP A 3 16.48 20.02 -18.59
C TRP A 3 16.27 18.52 -18.30
N LYS A 4 17.36 17.79 -18.02
CA LYS A 4 17.33 16.38 -17.60
C LYS A 4 16.66 16.19 -16.23
N ASP A 5 16.89 17.12 -15.29
CA ASP A 5 16.25 17.09 -13.97
C ASP A 5 14.74 17.32 -14.09
N LEU A 6 14.32 18.18 -15.02
CA LEU A 6 12.90 18.46 -15.25
C LEU A 6 12.17 17.25 -15.86
N ALA A 7 12.78 16.60 -16.86
CA ALA A 7 12.25 15.39 -17.48
C ALA A 7 12.17 14.21 -16.47
N GLY A 8 13.19 14.05 -15.63
CA GLY A 8 13.18 13.07 -14.55
C GLY A 8 12.05 13.30 -13.54
N ARG A 9 11.79 14.56 -13.17
CA ARG A 9 10.67 14.92 -12.27
C ARG A 9 9.29 14.67 -12.89
N LEU A 10 9.10 14.97 -14.18
CA LEU A 10 7.85 14.70 -14.87
C LEU A 10 7.57 13.19 -14.96
N ASN A 11 8.59 12.39 -15.25
CA ASN A 11 8.48 10.93 -15.21
C ASN A 11 8.13 10.42 -13.81
N GLN A 12 8.74 11.01 -12.78
CA GLN A 12 8.47 10.63 -11.40
C GLN A 12 7.03 10.97 -10.97
N ALA A 13 6.54 12.16 -11.33
CA ALA A 13 5.17 12.58 -11.06
C ALA A 13 4.14 11.66 -11.74
N ARG A 14 4.42 11.23 -12.98
CA ARG A 14 3.58 10.28 -13.70
C ARG A 14 3.56 8.90 -13.02
N ILE A 15 4.72 8.38 -12.62
CA ILE A 15 4.80 7.12 -11.86
C ILE A 15 3.99 7.22 -10.56
N ASP A 16 4.07 8.35 -9.86
CA ASP A 16 3.33 8.55 -8.61
C ASP A 16 1.81 8.66 -8.84
N GLN A 17 1.39 9.29 -9.94
CA GLN A 17 -0.02 9.34 -10.33
C GLN A 17 -0.57 7.93 -10.61
N LEU A 18 0.14 7.13 -11.39
CA LEU A 18 -0.25 5.75 -11.70
C LEU A 18 -0.26 4.88 -10.45
N ALA A 19 0.74 5.04 -9.57
CA ALA A 19 0.78 4.34 -8.30
C ALA A 19 -0.45 4.69 -7.43
N ARG A 20 -0.89 5.97 -7.40
CA ARG A 20 -2.11 6.37 -6.70
C ARG A 20 -3.37 5.70 -7.26
N GLN A 21 -3.48 5.54 -8.58
CA GLN A 21 -4.61 4.85 -9.20
C GLN A 21 -4.65 3.37 -8.79
N VAL A 22 -3.50 2.68 -8.84
CA VAL A 22 -3.38 1.29 -8.39
C VAL A 22 -3.71 1.17 -6.90
N VAL A 23 -3.23 2.09 -6.06
CA VAL A 23 -3.54 2.13 -4.62
C VAL A 23 -5.04 2.27 -4.39
N ALA A 24 -5.69 3.25 -5.05
CA ALA A 24 -7.11 3.51 -4.88
C ALA A 24 -7.98 2.27 -5.23
N ALA A 25 -7.60 1.53 -6.26
CA ALA A 25 -8.32 0.32 -6.67
C ALA A 25 -7.99 -0.89 -5.76
N ALA A 26 -6.74 -1.07 -5.32
CA ALA A 26 -6.32 -2.25 -4.55
C ALA A 26 -6.58 -2.12 -3.03
N GLN A 27 -6.48 -0.91 -2.48
CA GLN A 27 -6.53 -0.67 -1.03
C GLN A 27 -7.84 -1.17 -0.37
N PRO A 28 -9.04 -0.93 -0.92
CA PRO A 28 -10.28 -1.37 -0.27
C PRO A 28 -10.34 -2.89 -0.07
N SER A 29 -9.94 -3.65 -1.09
CA SER A 29 -9.90 -5.12 -1.04
C SER A 29 -8.90 -5.63 0.00
N VAL A 30 -7.70 -5.01 0.07
CA VAL A 30 -6.69 -5.36 1.07
C VAL A 30 -7.14 -4.98 2.49
N GLN A 31 -7.78 -3.82 2.65
CA GLN A 31 -8.32 -3.37 3.93
C GLN A 31 -9.38 -4.33 4.47
N LEU A 32 -10.30 -4.80 3.63
CA LEU A 32 -11.32 -5.77 4.02
C LEU A 32 -10.70 -7.11 4.47
N LYS A 33 -9.66 -7.58 3.77
CA LYS A 33 -9.00 -8.86 4.07
C LYS A 33 -8.09 -8.81 5.31
N CYS A 34 -7.46 -7.66 5.56
CA CYS A 34 -6.41 -7.54 6.57
C CYS A 34 -6.83 -6.77 7.82
N GLY A 35 -7.78 -5.83 7.70
CA GLY A 35 -8.08 -4.83 8.73
C GLY A 35 -8.45 -5.42 10.09
N SER A 36 -9.28 -6.47 10.10
CA SER A 36 -9.68 -7.16 11.34
C SER A 36 -8.53 -7.96 11.98
N ARG A 37 -7.63 -8.53 11.16
CA ARG A 37 -6.59 -9.46 11.60
C ARG A 37 -5.36 -8.76 12.15
N ILE A 38 -5.08 -7.53 11.69
CA ILE A 38 -3.89 -6.78 12.11
C ILE A 38 -4.05 -6.07 13.46
N GLY A 39 -5.26 -6.00 14.03
CA GLY A 39 -5.54 -5.26 15.27
C GLY A 39 -4.66 -5.71 16.45
N GLY A 40 -4.50 -7.03 16.64
CA GLY A 40 -3.70 -7.62 17.72
C GLY A 40 -2.23 -7.89 17.40
N MET A 41 -1.76 -7.60 16.18
CA MET A 41 -0.38 -7.88 15.76
C MET A 41 0.59 -6.78 16.19
N THR A 42 1.87 -7.07 16.37
CA THR A 42 2.86 -5.99 16.47
C THR A 42 2.93 -5.19 15.16
N ALA A 43 3.51 -3.99 15.18
CA ALA A 43 3.66 -3.18 13.98
C ALA A 43 4.47 -3.91 12.89
N HIS A 44 5.48 -4.70 13.28
CA HIS A 44 6.31 -5.45 12.36
C HIS A 44 5.54 -6.61 11.71
N GLU A 45 4.81 -7.39 12.51
CA GLU A 45 3.98 -8.51 12.02
C GLU A 45 2.86 -8.01 11.11
N ALA A 46 2.19 -6.91 11.48
CA ALA A 46 1.17 -6.29 10.65
C ALA A 46 1.73 -5.87 9.28
N ARG A 47 2.95 -5.30 9.24
CA ARG A 47 3.63 -4.97 7.97
C ARG A 47 3.87 -6.21 7.11
N GLY A 48 4.47 -7.25 7.69
CA GLY A 48 4.75 -8.50 6.97
C GLY A 48 3.47 -9.15 6.44
N TYR A 49 2.44 -9.23 7.28
CA TYR A 49 1.15 -9.80 6.94
C TYR A 49 0.44 -9.03 5.83
N VAL A 50 0.32 -7.70 5.95
CA VAL A 50 -0.34 -6.88 4.93
C VAL A 50 0.44 -6.92 3.62
N ARG A 51 1.77 -6.86 3.65
CA ARG A 51 2.61 -6.92 2.43
C ARG A 51 2.39 -8.23 1.68
N ALA A 52 2.39 -9.36 2.38
CA ALA A 52 2.13 -10.66 1.76
C ALA A 52 0.74 -10.75 1.12
N ARG A 53 -0.28 -10.18 1.77
CA ARG A 53 -1.67 -10.22 1.30
C ARG A 53 -1.98 -9.18 0.22
N ALA A 54 -1.26 -8.06 0.19
CA ALA A 54 -1.42 -7.00 -0.81
C ALA A 54 -0.67 -7.29 -2.11
N ALA A 55 0.38 -8.12 -2.09
CA ALA A 55 1.25 -8.36 -3.25
C ALA A 55 0.50 -8.85 -4.49
N ARG A 56 -0.39 -9.84 -4.34
CA ARG A 56 -1.18 -10.38 -5.46
C ARG A 56 -2.24 -9.38 -5.97
N PRO A 57 -3.13 -8.83 -5.12
CA PRO A 57 -4.11 -7.83 -5.56
C PRO A 57 -3.48 -6.62 -6.26
N VAL A 58 -2.37 -6.09 -5.75
CA VAL A 58 -1.69 -4.94 -6.36
C VAL A 58 -1.12 -5.29 -7.74
N ARG A 59 -0.58 -6.51 -7.92
CA ARG A 59 -0.10 -6.98 -9.23
C ARG A 59 -1.24 -7.16 -10.23
N GLU A 60 -2.36 -7.75 -9.80
CA GLU A 60 -3.53 -7.96 -10.66
C GLU A 60 -4.12 -6.61 -11.12
N VAL A 61 -4.27 -5.66 -10.20
CA VAL A 61 -4.75 -4.30 -10.52
C VAL A 61 -3.76 -3.53 -11.40
N ALA A 62 -2.45 -3.59 -11.09
CA ALA A 62 -1.44 -2.94 -11.91
C ALA A 62 -1.35 -3.54 -13.32
N GLY A 63 -1.51 -4.86 -13.45
CA GLY A 63 -1.64 -5.51 -14.74
C GLY A 63 -2.86 -4.99 -15.48
N ALA A 64 -4.05 -5.11 -14.90
CA ALA A 64 -5.29 -4.69 -15.55
C ALA A 64 -5.32 -3.20 -15.96
N LEU A 65 -4.73 -2.31 -15.14
CA LEU A 65 -4.75 -0.86 -15.41
C LEU A 65 -3.64 -0.39 -16.35
N LEU A 66 -2.52 -1.11 -16.45
CA LEU A 66 -1.32 -0.63 -17.16
C LEU A 66 -0.91 -1.53 -18.32
N ASP A 67 -1.66 -2.62 -18.57
CA ASP A 67 -1.36 -3.56 -19.66
C ASP A 67 -1.40 -2.83 -21.00
N GLY A 68 -0.39 -3.08 -21.84
CA GLY A 68 -0.21 -2.38 -23.12
C GLY A 68 0.16 -0.89 -23.05
N GLU A 69 -0.03 -0.20 -21.91
CA GLU A 69 0.26 1.24 -21.79
C GLU A 69 1.72 1.54 -21.39
N LEU A 70 2.36 0.62 -20.67
CA LEU A 70 3.70 0.83 -20.11
C LEU A 70 4.62 -0.36 -20.35
N ALA A 71 5.92 -0.09 -20.47
CA ALA A 71 6.93 -1.13 -20.44
C ALA A 71 6.91 -1.90 -19.11
N ASN A 72 7.12 -3.21 -19.17
CA ASN A 72 7.09 -4.12 -18.01
C ASN A 72 7.95 -3.65 -16.81
N HIS A 73 9.09 -3.01 -17.06
CA HIS A 73 9.96 -2.51 -16.00
C HIS A 73 9.32 -1.33 -15.23
N LEU A 74 8.61 -0.43 -15.90
CA LEU A 74 7.89 0.69 -15.28
C LEU A 74 6.65 0.18 -14.53
N GLN A 75 5.92 -0.78 -15.10
CA GLN A 75 4.80 -1.42 -14.41
C GLN A 75 5.24 -2.05 -13.08
N ARG A 76 6.41 -2.72 -13.06
CA ARG A 76 6.99 -3.28 -11.81
C ARG A 76 7.33 -2.18 -10.80
N GLN A 77 7.90 -1.06 -11.24
CA GLN A 77 8.20 0.07 -10.35
C GLN A 77 6.93 0.68 -9.75
N VAL A 78 5.89 0.89 -10.57
CA VAL A 78 4.57 1.38 -10.13
C VAL A 78 3.95 0.41 -9.13
N ALA A 79 3.94 -0.89 -9.43
CA ALA A 79 3.38 -1.92 -8.54
C ALA A 79 4.10 -2.00 -7.20
N LEU A 80 5.43 -1.88 -7.17
CA LEU A 80 6.21 -1.85 -5.93
C LEU A 80 5.90 -0.60 -5.08
N ARG A 81 5.82 0.58 -5.70
CA ARG A 81 5.44 1.80 -4.99
C ARG A 81 4.00 1.73 -4.48
N ALA A 82 3.08 1.25 -5.30
CA ALA A 82 1.69 1.08 -4.92
C ALA A 82 1.55 0.09 -3.74
N LEU A 83 2.29 -1.01 -3.76
CA LEU A 83 2.32 -1.98 -2.67
C LEU A 83 2.74 -1.35 -1.35
N ASP A 84 3.84 -0.60 -1.34
CA ASP A 84 4.33 0.06 -0.11
C ASP A 84 3.33 1.10 0.40
N SER A 85 2.71 1.86 -0.50
CA SER A 85 1.65 2.82 -0.15
C SER A 85 0.39 2.16 0.42
N VAL A 86 -0.07 1.04 -0.17
CA VAL A 86 -1.20 0.26 0.36
C VAL A 86 -0.88 -0.26 1.76
N VAL A 87 0.32 -0.81 1.98
CA VAL A 87 0.74 -1.30 3.30
C VAL A 87 0.71 -0.17 4.33
N ARG A 88 1.27 1.00 3.99
CA ARG A 88 1.25 2.18 4.88
C ARG A 88 -0.18 2.63 5.19
N ALA A 89 -1.05 2.72 4.18
CA ALA A 89 -2.42 3.18 4.36
C ALA A 89 -3.27 2.24 5.24
N VAL A 90 -3.14 0.92 5.03
CA VAL A 90 -3.86 -0.09 5.83
C VAL A 90 -3.39 -0.08 7.29
N ILE A 91 -2.10 0.11 7.53
CA ILE A 91 -1.53 0.18 8.89
C ILE A 91 -1.87 1.51 9.56
N ALA A 92 -1.90 2.63 8.84
CA ALA A 92 -2.31 3.91 9.40
C ALA A 92 -3.77 3.85 9.88
N ARG A 93 -4.66 3.25 9.10
CA ARG A 93 -6.07 3.05 9.46
C ARG A 93 -6.26 2.15 10.69
N ARG A 94 -5.32 1.22 10.94
CA ARG A 94 -5.28 0.47 12.20
C ARG A 94 -5.00 1.39 13.41
N ALA A 95 -4.08 2.34 13.28
CA ALA A 95 -3.77 3.27 14.37
C ALA A 95 -4.97 4.17 14.75
N GLU A 96 -5.82 4.50 13.78
CA GLU A 96 -7.06 5.26 13.99
C GLU A 96 -8.19 4.45 14.64
N SER A 97 -8.11 3.11 14.61
CA SER A 97 -8.97 2.21 15.39
C SER A 97 -8.17 1.58 16.52
N PRO A 98 -7.80 2.35 17.58
CA PRO A 98 -7.18 1.75 18.73
C PRO A 98 -8.19 0.77 19.33
N VAL A 99 -7.87 -0.52 19.25
CA VAL A 99 -8.46 -1.52 20.14
C VAL A 99 -8.25 -0.95 21.53
N LYS A 100 -9.34 -0.54 22.21
CA LYS A 100 -9.30 -0.22 23.63
C LYS A 100 -8.78 -1.47 24.33
N ILE A 101 -7.49 -1.49 24.63
CA ILE A 101 -6.92 -2.45 25.56
C ILE A 101 -7.52 -2.05 26.90
N ILE A 102 -8.63 -2.68 27.27
CA ILE A 102 -9.16 -2.64 28.62
C ILE A 102 -8.12 -3.40 29.45
N MET A 103 -7.11 -2.69 29.98
CA MET A 103 -6.28 -3.27 31.03
C MET A 103 -7.22 -3.56 32.20
N PRO A 104 -7.31 -4.82 32.70
CA PRO A 104 -7.93 -5.04 33.98
C PRO A 104 -7.03 -4.36 35.00
N ARG A 105 -7.54 -3.30 35.63
CA ARG A 105 -6.95 -2.82 36.87
C ARG A 105 -7.07 -3.97 37.85
N TYR A 106 -5.97 -4.66 38.12
CA TYR A 106 -5.85 -5.48 39.31
C TYR A 106 -6.04 -4.53 40.50
N ALA A 107 -7.22 -4.59 41.12
CA ALA A 107 -7.43 -4.13 42.47
C ALA A 107 -7.03 -5.29 43.38
N ALA A 108 -5.90 -5.14 44.06
CA ALA A 108 -5.53 -5.87 45.27
C ALA A 108 -4.48 -5.04 46.02
#